data_AF-A0A343DRL5-F1
#
_entry.id   AF-A0A343DRL5-F1
#
_cell.length_a   1.000
_cell.length_b   1.000
_cell.length_c   1.000
_cell.angle_alpha   90.00
_cell.angle_beta   90.00
_cell.angle_gamma   90.00
#
_symmetry.space_group_name_H-M   'P 1'
#
loop_
_entity.id
_entity.type
_entity.pdbx_description
1 polymer ?
#
loop_
_entity_poly.entity_id
_entity_poly.type
_entity_poly.pdbx_seq_one_letter_code
_entity_poly.pdbx_strand_id
1 'polypeptide(L)'
;MLSFMIYLMEFIFMMLMLFIICMLIMWGNLIHPIQMGLFLILYIFFSLIYIYVYMEFSFILYIVYLIMVGGLMIIFMYFSSLISNEKLIFVSWLKLLFLVFLMVLFFYLVFYYNKFDCMKFNVMKISDLSMKNLYEYKFMNSGLLYIGYKGRMLILSMLFLLIILISVVKLCTMKYFSMRKFKYE
;
A
#
# COMPACT_ATOMS: atom_id res chain seq x y z
N MET A 1 -28.06 -9.04 5.22
CA MET A 1 -27.63 -8.37 3.97
C MET A 1 -26.31 -7.64 4.17
N LEU A 2 -26.17 -6.77 5.18
CA LEU A 2 -24.91 -6.06 5.46
C LEU A 2 -23.74 -7.01 5.77
N SER A 3 -23.97 -8.03 6.61
CA SER A 3 -22.97 -9.06 6.92
C SER A 3 -22.50 -9.83 5.68
N PHE A 4 -23.41 -10.20 4.79
CA PHE A 4 -23.09 -10.87 3.53
C PHE A 4 -22.24 -9.98 2.61
N MET A 5 -22.55 -8.68 2.52
CA MET A 5 -21.74 -7.73 1.77
C MET A 5 -20.32 -7.59 2.35
N ILE A 6 -20.17 -7.60 3.67
CA ILE A 6 -18.85 -7.54 4.34
C ILE A 6 -18.03 -8.80 4.01
N TYR A 7 -18.62 -10.00 4.11
CA TYR A 7 -17.93 -11.24 3.72
C TYR A 7 -17.54 -11.27 2.24
N LEU A 8 -18.39 -10.74 1.36
CA LEU A 8 -18.06 -10.63 -0.06
C LEU A 8 -16.85 -9.70 -0.27
N MET A 9 -16.81 -8.56 0.42
CA MET A 9 -15.69 -7.62 0.37
C MET A 9 -14.40 -8.21 0.96
N GLU A 10 -14.49 -8.94 2.06
CA GLU A 10 -13.36 -9.71 2.63
C GLU A 10 -12.80 -10.71 1.63
N PHE A 11 -13.68 -11.48 1.00
CA PHE A 11 -13.29 -12.45 -0.02
C PHE A 11 -12.60 -11.78 -1.22
N ILE A 12 -13.18 -10.69 -1.72
CA ILE A 12 -12.60 -9.89 -2.82
C ILE A 12 -11.22 -9.35 -2.42
N PHE A 13 -11.07 -8.82 -1.21
CA PHE A 13 -9.79 -8.30 -0.73
C PHE A 13 -8.74 -9.41 -0.63
N MET A 14 -9.09 -10.57 -0.08
CA MET A 14 -8.18 -11.73 -0.02
C MET A 14 -7.72 -12.12 -1.42
N MET A 15 -8.64 -12.24 -2.39
CA MET A 15 -8.32 -12.55 -3.79
C MET A 15 -7.35 -11.55 -4.42
N LEU A 16 -7.52 -10.26 -4.14
CA LEU A 16 -6.64 -9.20 -4.63
C LEU A 16 -5.23 -9.30 -4.04
N MET A 17 -5.11 -9.55 -2.72
CA MET A 17 -3.81 -9.70 -2.07
C MET A 17 -2.97 -10.82 -2.71
N LEU A 18 -3.60 -11.91 -3.12
CA LEU A 18 -2.89 -13.02 -3.77
C LEU A 18 -2.53 -12.72 -5.20
N PHE A 19 -3.40 -12.03 -5.92
CA PHE A 19 -3.08 -11.55 -7.24
C PHE A 19 -1.80 -10.72 -7.19
N ILE A 20 -1.69 -9.81 -6.22
CA ILE A 20 -0.50 -8.98 -6.03
C ILE A 20 0.73 -9.81 -5.68
N ILE A 21 0.63 -10.77 -4.74
CA ILE A 21 1.75 -11.65 -4.37
C ILE A 21 2.21 -12.49 -5.58
N CYS A 22 1.29 -13.03 -6.36
CA CYS A 22 1.62 -13.82 -7.55
C CYS A 22 2.29 -12.96 -8.63
N MET A 23 1.83 -11.73 -8.84
CA MET A 23 2.46 -10.81 -9.78
C MET A 23 3.88 -10.42 -9.35
N LEU A 24 4.11 -10.21 -8.06
CA LEU A 24 5.46 -9.97 -7.51
C LEU A 24 6.40 -11.16 -7.78
N ILE A 25 5.92 -12.39 -7.55
CA ILE A 25 6.70 -13.62 -7.77
C ILE A 25 7.03 -13.80 -9.26
N MET A 26 6.06 -13.55 -10.16
CA MET A 26 6.26 -13.77 -11.58
C MET A 26 7.27 -12.78 -12.19
N TRP A 27 7.18 -11.52 -11.78
CA TRP A 27 7.88 -10.44 -12.44
C TRP A 27 9.24 -10.11 -11.79
N GLY A 28 9.45 -10.48 -10.52
CA GLY A 28 10.77 -10.49 -9.88
C GLY A 28 11.58 -9.20 -10.11
N ASN A 29 12.81 -9.32 -10.60
CA ASN A 29 13.70 -8.18 -10.92
C ASN A 29 13.48 -7.59 -12.33
N LEU A 30 12.51 -8.11 -13.10
CA LEU A 30 12.27 -7.72 -14.50
C LEU A 30 11.11 -6.73 -14.66
N ILE A 31 10.63 -6.15 -13.55
CA ILE A 31 9.48 -5.24 -13.60
C ILE A 31 9.93 -3.89 -14.11
N HIS A 32 9.34 -3.45 -15.23
CA HIS A 32 9.45 -2.06 -15.60
C HIS A 32 8.72 -1.24 -14.52
N PRO A 33 9.36 -0.27 -13.86
CA PRO A 33 8.78 0.38 -12.68
C PRO A 33 7.54 1.23 -12.97
N ILE A 34 7.23 1.54 -14.24
CA ILE A 34 5.88 2.02 -14.61
C ILE A 34 4.83 0.96 -14.26
N GLN A 35 5.07 -0.30 -14.62
CA GLN A 35 4.15 -1.37 -14.32
C GLN A 35 4.10 -1.63 -12.81
N MET A 36 5.24 -1.54 -12.10
CA MET A 36 5.27 -1.61 -10.64
C MET A 36 4.41 -0.50 -10.02
N GLY A 37 4.51 0.73 -10.52
CA GLY A 37 3.70 1.86 -10.08
C GLY A 37 2.21 1.61 -10.29
N LEU A 38 1.81 1.07 -11.45
CA LEU A 38 0.42 0.71 -11.72
C LEU A 38 -0.12 -0.37 -10.76
N PHE A 39 0.67 -1.40 -10.45
CA PHE A 39 0.27 -2.39 -9.43
C PHE A 39 0.09 -1.76 -8.05
N LEU A 40 1.00 -0.86 -7.67
CA LEU A 40 0.96 -0.21 -6.36
C LEU A 40 -0.27 0.69 -6.24
N ILE A 41 -0.63 1.42 -7.30
CA ILE A 41 -1.88 2.22 -7.35
C ILE A 41 -3.10 1.33 -7.11
N LEU A 42 -3.23 0.22 -7.84
CA LEU A 42 -4.36 -0.70 -7.68
C LEU A 42 -4.43 -1.26 -6.25
N TYR A 43 -3.29 -1.67 -5.68
CA TYR A 43 -3.20 -2.15 -4.30
C TYR A 43 -3.69 -1.11 -3.28
N ILE A 44 -3.25 0.15 -3.43
CA ILE A 44 -3.66 1.24 -2.54
C ILE A 44 -5.18 1.46 -2.62
N PHE A 45 -5.76 1.48 -3.81
CA PHE A 45 -7.21 1.66 -3.96
C PHE A 45 -8.01 0.58 -3.25
N PHE A 46 -7.65 -0.70 -3.43
CA PHE A 46 -8.37 -1.80 -2.81
C PHE A 46 -8.17 -1.89 -1.30
N SER A 47 -6.96 -1.60 -0.80
CA SER A 47 -6.70 -1.54 0.64
C SER A 47 -7.47 -0.42 1.34
N LEU A 48 -7.65 0.73 0.69
CA LEU A 48 -8.47 1.81 1.24
C LEU A 48 -9.95 1.44 1.31
N ILE A 49 -10.48 0.75 0.29
CA ILE A 49 -11.85 0.23 0.32
C ILE A 49 -12.01 -0.77 1.47
N TYR A 50 -11.04 -1.66 1.68
CA TYR A 50 -11.06 -2.61 2.80
C TYR A 50 -11.08 -1.89 4.15
N ILE A 51 -10.17 -0.93 4.37
CA ILE A 51 -10.11 -0.19 5.65
C ILE A 51 -11.40 0.63 5.87
N TYR A 52 -12.00 1.19 4.82
CA TYR A 52 -13.28 1.90 4.91
C TYR A 52 -14.43 1.02 5.43
N VAL A 53 -14.41 -0.29 5.15
CA VAL A 53 -15.44 -1.22 5.64
C VAL A 53 -15.35 -1.44 7.16
N TYR A 54 -14.16 -1.40 7.75
CA TYR A 54 -13.97 -1.64 9.21
C TYR A 54 -13.80 -0.38 10.04
N MET A 55 -13.35 0.71 9.43
CA MET A 55 -13.09 1.98 10.10
C MET A 55 -13.92 3.07 9.42
N GLU A 56 -14.86 3.64 10.16
CA GLU A 56 -15.70 4.76 9.68
C GLU A 56 -14.92 6.09 9.53
N PHE A 57 -13.60 6.12 9.76
CA PHE A 57 -12.78 7.32 9.68
C PHE A 57 -12.43 7.71 8.23
N SER A 58 -13.41 8.27 7.51
CA SER A 58 -13.30 8.70 6.11
C SER A 58 -12.17 9.73 5.84
N PHE A 59 -11.90 10.65 6.77
CA PHE A 59 -10.90 11.70 6.58
C PHE A 59 -9.45 11.19 6.62
N ILE A 60 -9.14 10.27 7.54
CA ILE A 60 -7.79 9.68 7.67
C ILE A 60 -7.48 8.82 6.43
N LEU A 61 -8.48 8.09 5.94
CA LEU A 61 -8.38 7.31 4.69
C LEU A 61 -8.02 8.19 3.49
N TYR A 62 -8.62 9.38 3.39
CA TYR A 62 -8.32 10.32 2.33
C TYR A 62 -6.89 10.89 2.41
N ILE A 63 -6.39 11.20 3.62
CA ILE A 63 -4.99 11.64 3.79
C ILE A 63 -4.02 10.54 3.38
N VAL A 64 -4.26 9.29 3.80
CA VAL A 64 -3.42 8.14 3.42
C VAL A 64 -3.42 7.93 1.91
N TYR A 65 -4.58 8.06 1.26
CA TYR A 65 -4.69 8.00 -0.20
C TYR A 65 -3.82 9.05 -0.90
N LEU A 66 -3.93 10.32 -0.49
CA LEU A 66 -3.18 11.42 -1.11
C LEU A 66 -1.67 11.27 -0.96
N ILE A 67 -1.19 10.88 0.23
CA ILE A 67 0.25 10.71 0.48
C ILE A 67 0.80 9.57 -0.40
N MET A 68 0.08 8.47 -0.52
CA MET A 68 0.54 7.30 -1.29
C MET A 68 0.53 7.58 -2.80
N VAL A 69 -0.50 8.24 -3.33
CA VAL A 69 -0.55 8.65 -4.75
C VAL A 69 0.50 9.72 -5.06
N GLY A 70 0.69 10.70 -4.17
CA GLY A 70 1.70 11.75 -4.32
C GLY A 70 3.13 11.20 -4.37
N GLY A 71 3.46 10.24 -3.49
CA GLY A 71 4.76 9.56 -3.50
C GLY A 71 5.02 8.78 -4.80
N LEU A 72 4.00 8.12 -5.33
CA LEU A 72 4.09 7.38 -6.60
C LEU A 72 4.32 8.30 -7.80
N MET A 73 3.71 9.49 -7.84
CA MET A 73 3.94 10.46 -8.91
C MET A 73 5.40 10.94 -8.96
N ILE A 74 6.04 11.14 -7.80
CA ILE A 74 7.44 11.55 -7.72
C ILE A 74 8.35 10.44 -8.26
N ILE A 75 8.09 9.18 -7.89
CA ILE A 75 8.83 8.02 -8.40
C ILE A 75 8.64 7.87 -9.92
N PHE A 76 7.43 8.12 -10.43
CA PHE A 76 7.14 8.09 -11.88
C PHE A 76 7.93 9.16 -12.65
N MET A 77 7.97 10.40 -12.17
CA MET A 77 8.76 11.48 -12.79
C MET A 77 10.26 11.17 -12.78
N TYR A 78 10.77 10.61 -11.68
CA TYR A 78 12.16 10.20 -11.60
C TYR A 78 12.49 9.13 -12.65
N PHE A 79 11.66 8.10 -12.76
CA PHE A 79 11.91 7.00 -13.69
C PHE A 79 11.77 7.41 -15.16
N SER A 80 10.75 8.21 -15.51
CA SER A 80 10.57 8.71 -16.88
C SER A 80 11.73 9.61 -17.34
N SER A 81 12.42 10.27 -16.40
CA SER A 81 13.59 11.10 -16.70
C SER A 81 14.90 10.31 -16.90
N LEU A 82 14.96 9.05 -16.43
CA LEU A 82 16.22 8.27 -16.40
C LEU A 82 16.29 7.14 -17.42
N ILE A 83 15.16 6.56 -17.83
CA ILE A 83 15.18 5.36 -18.69
C ILE A 83 14.95 5.71 -20.17
N SER A 84 15.91 5.29 -20.98
CA SER A 84 15.79 5.13 -22.42
C SER A 84 14.87 3.95 -22.76
N ASN A 85 13.59 4.20 -23.06
CA ASN A 85 12.64 3.31 -23.77
C ASN A 85 12.94 1.80 -23.79
N GLU A 86 13.14 1.15 -22.63
CA GLU A 86 13.35 -0.29 -22.61
C GLU A 86 12.03 -0.99 -22.93
N LYS A 87 12.07 -1.92 -23.88
CA LYS A 87 10.89 -2.66 -24.31
C LYS A 87 10.37 -3.50 -23.15
N LEU A 88 9.05 -3.45 -22.95
CA LEU A 88 8.34 -4.31 -22.01
C LEU A 88 8.65 -5.78 -22.28
N ILE A 89 9.35 -6.42 -21.34
CA ILE A 89 9.67 -7.85 -21.41
C ILE A 89 8.41 -8.62 -21.03
N PHE A 90 7.87 -9.37 -21.98
CA PHE A 90 6.71 -10.23 -21.72
C PHE A 90 7.12 -11.48 -20.95
N VAL A 91 6.21 -11.89 -20.06
CA VAL A 91 6.38 -13.09 -19.25
C VAL A 91 6.19 -14.34 -20.11
N SER A 92 7.02 -15.37 -19.89
CA SER A 92 6.93 -16.63 -20.62
C SER A 92 5.62 -17.38 -20.32
N TRP A 93 5.14 -18.15 -21.30
CA TRP A 93 3.93 -18.97 -21.18
C TRP A 93 3.96 -19.95 -20.00
N LEU A 94 5.13 -20.51 -19.69
CA LEU A 94 5.32 -21.40 -18.54
C LEU A 94 5.07 -20.69 -17.19
N LYS A 95 5.52 -19.45 -17.06
CA LYS A 95 5.26 -18.65 -15.86
C LYS A 95 3.77 -18.33 -15.74
N LEU A 96 3.09 -18.05 -16.86
CA LEU A 96 1.63 -17.83 -16.88
C LEU A 96 0.86 -19.08 -16.42
N LEU A 97 1.23 -20.27 -16.91
CA LEU A 97 0.63 -21.53 -16.46
C LEU A 97 0.85 -21.77 -14.95
N PHE A 98 2.04 -21.43 -14.43
CA PHE A 98 2.32 -21.51 -13.01
C PHE A 98 1.43 -20.57 -12.18
N LEU A 99 1.11 -19.37 -12.69
CA LEU A 99 0.19 -18.45 -12.01
C LEU A 99 -1.23 -19.02 -11.96
N VAL A 100 -1.72 -19.58 -13.06
CA VAL A 100 -3.06 -20.21 -13.08
C VAL A 100 -3.12 -21.35 -12.06
N PHE A 101 -2.07 -22.16 -11.96
CA PHE A 101 -1.99 -23.24 -10.98
C PHE A 101 -2.03 -22.72 -9.53
N LEU A 102 -1.25 -21.67 -9.21
CA LEU A 102 -1.26 -21.06 -7.88
C LEU A 102 -2.63 -20.48 -7.51
N MET A 103 -3.31 -19.84 -8.47
CA MET A 103 -4.65 -19.29 -8.24
C MET A 103 -5.66 -20.40 -7.94
N VAL A 104 -5.63 -21.50 -8.69
CA VAL A 104 -6.53 -22.65 -8.47
C VAL A 104 -6.29 -23.30 -7.11
N LEU A 105 -5.01 -23.49 -6.73
CA LEU A 105 -4.67 -24.01 -5.39
C LEU A 105 -5.20 -23.11 -4.27
N PHE A 106 -5.09 -21.80 -4.44
CA PHE A 106 -5.58 -20.89 -3.43
C PHE A 106 -7.10 -20.89 -3.31
N PHE A 107 -7.81 -20.89 -4.44
CA PHE A 107 -9.26 -21.03 -4.45
C PHE A 107 -9.71 -22.30 -3.72
N TYR A 108 -8.98 -23.41 -3.93
CA TYR A 108 -9.23 -24.65 -3.22
C TYR A 108 -9.03 -24.49 -1.70
N LEU A 109 -7.94 -23.84 -1.27
CA LEU A 109 -7.65 -23.58 0.14
C LEU A 109 -8.72 -22.72 0.81
N VAL A 110 -9.16 -21.62 0.18
CA VAL A 110 -10.21 -20.76 0.74
C VAL A 110 -11.54 -21.48 0.82
N PHE A 111 -11.90 -22.22 -0.23
CA PHE A 111 -13.14 -22.98 -0.23
C PHE A 111 -13.14 -24.07 0.85
N TYR A 112 -11.99 -24.68 1.10
CA TYR A 112 -11.82 -25.63 2.20
C TYR A 112 -11.92 -24.93 3.57
N TYR A 113 -11.24 -23.80 3.75
CA TYR A 113 -11.23 -23.06 5.02
C TYR A 113 -12.59 -22.46 5.39
N ASN A 114 -13.33 -21.93 4.40
CA ASN A 114 -14.68 -21.39 4.61
C ASN A 114 -15.67 -22.46 5.09
N LYS A 115 -15.42 -23.75 4.81
CA LYS A 115 -16.23 -24.85 5.35
C LYS A 115 -15.92 -25.16 6.81
N PHE A 116 -14.72 -24.81 7.31
CA PHE A 116 -14.28 -25.14 8.67
C PHE A 116 -14.55 -24.04 9.70
N ASP A 117 -14.60 -22.75 9.32
CA ASP A 117 -14.68 -21.63 10.29
C ASP A 117 -15.92 -20.72 10.23
N CYS A 118 -16.91 -21.01 9.36
CA CYS A 118 -18.17 -20.22 9.30
C CYS A 118 -19.05 -20.29 10.56
N MET A 119 -18.64 -20.97 11.65
CA MET A 119 -19.43 -21.06 12.88
C MET A 119 -18.94 -20.22 14.07
N LYS A 120 -17.74 -19.60 14.06
CA LYS A 120 -17.20 -19.03 15.32
C LYS A 120 -16.40 -17.74 15.27
N PHE A 121 -16.44 -16.94 14.20
CA PHE A 121 -15.99 -15.55 14.33
C PHE A 121 -17.14 -14.65 14.77
N ASN A 122 -17.22 -14.51 16.09
CA ASN A 122 -18.18 -13.72 16.84
C ASN A 122 -17.91 -12.21 16.60
N VAL A 123 -18.23 -11.72 15.40
CA VAL A 123 -18.18 -10.28 15.03
C VAL A 123 -19.15 -9.45 15.89
N MET A 124 -20.10 -10.10 16.59
CA MET A 124 -21.03 -9.45 17.51
C MET A 124 -20.42 -8.91 18.81
N LYS A 125 -19.16 -9.19 19.15
CA LYS A 125 -18.58 -8.68 20.42
C LYS A 125 -17.91 -7.31 20.32
N ILE A 126 -17.74 -6.76 19.12
CA ILE A 126 -17.13 -5.42 18.94
C ILE A 126 -18.20 -4.34 18.74
N SER A 127 -19.41 -4.71 18.31
CA SER A 127 -20.52 -3.75 18.12
C SER A 127 -21.06 -3.16 19.42
N ASP A 128 -20.94 -3.89 20.54
CA ASP A 128 -21.65 -3.55 21.78
C ASP A 128 -20.83 -2.65 22.73
N LEU A 129 -19.52 -2.53 22.50
CA LEU A 129 -18.65 -1.61 23.24
C LEU A 129 -18.62 -0.24 22.54
N SER A 130 -19.72 0.51 22.68
CA SER A 130 -19.71 1.97 22.67
C SER A 130 -19.09 2.66 21.45
N MET A 131 -19.37 2.18 20.24
CA MET A 131 -18.94 2.87 19.02
C MET A 131 -19.47 4.32 18.95
N LYS A 132 -20.70 4.58 19.41
CA LYS A 132 -21.30 5.93 19.43
C LYS A 132 -20.53 6.96 20.26
N ASN A 133 -19.95 6.57 21.40
CA ASN A 133 -19.20 7.52 22.26
C ASN A 133 -17.75 7.72 21.80
N LEU A 134 -17.19 6.80 21.01
CA LEU A 134 -15.86 6.93 20.43
C LEU A 134 -15.83 7.84 19.20
N TYR A 135 -16.93 7.93 18.45
CA TYR A 135 -17.02 8.76 17.25
C TYR A 135 -17.05 10.26 17.57
N GLU A 136 -17.83 10.67 18.58
CA GLU A 136 -17.88 12.08 19.00
C GLU A 136 -16.59 12.54 19.69
N TYR A 137 -15.93 11.69 20.48
CA TYR A 137 -14.69 12.05 21.19
C TYR A 137 -13.43 12.09 20.32
N LYS A 138 -13.44 11.48 19.12
CA LYS A 138 -12.25 11.41 18.26
C LYS A 138 -12.26 12.42 17.12
N PHE A 139 -13.43 12.78 16.58
CA PHE A 139 -13.52 13.79 15.52
C PHE A 139 -13.22 15.22 16.00
N MET A 140 -13.50 15.54 17.28
CA MET A 140 -13.19 16.86 17.86
C MET A 140 -11.76 17.02 18.40
N ASN A 141 -10.91 15.99 18.34
CA ASN A 141 -9.62 15.97 19.05
C ASN A 141 -8.37 16.12 18.17
N SER A 142 -8.46 16.82 17.04
CA SER A 142 -7.26 17.29 16.33
C SER A 142 -6.40 18.20 17.22
N GLY A 143 -7.01 18.96 18.15
CA GLY A 143 -6.33 19.75 19.17
C GLY A 143 -5.62 18.92 20.25
N LEU A 144 -6.13 17.72 20.59
CA LEU A 144 -5.50 16.84 21.57
C LEU A 144 -4.27 16.08 21.03
N LEU A 145 -3.99 16.16 19.72
CA LEU A 145 -2.72 15.67 19.17
C LEU A 145 -1.52 16.45 19.71
N TYR A 146 -1.72 17.72 20.05
CA TYR A 146 -0.68 18.60 20.59
C TYR A 146 -0.45 18.43 22.09
N ILE A 147 -1.32 17.67 22.78
CA ILE A 147 -1.32 17.56 24.25
C ILE A 147 -0.78 16.18 24.66
N GLY A 148 0.12 16.15 25.64
CA GLY A 148 0.67 14.92 26.23
C GLY A 148 1.70 14.19 25.37
N TYR A 149 1.73 12.85 25.49
CA TYR A 149 2.72 11.98 24.81
C TYR A 149 2.67 12.10 23.27
N LYS A 150 1.49 12.35 22.70
CA LYS A 150 1.30 12.52 21.25
C LYS A 150 1.97 13.79 20.70
N GLY A 151 1.95 14.88 21.47
CA GLY A 151 2.64 16.13 21.09
C GLY A 151 4.16 15.97 21.00
N ARG A 152 4.76 15.13 21.86
CA ARG A 152 6.20 14.80 21.79
C ARG A 152 6.56 14.07 20.50
N MET A 153 5.70 13.17 20.03
CA MET A 153 5.89 12.46 18.75
C MET A 153 5.79 13.41 17.55
N LEU A 154 4.91 14.43 17.61
CA LEU A 154 4.83 15.46 16.56
C LEU A 154 6.09 16.31 16.48
N ILE A 155 6.66 16.72 17.62
CA ILE A 155 7.91 17.48 17.63
C ILE A 155 9.05 16.64 17.02
N LEU A 156 9.11 15.35 17.34
CA LEU A 156 10.08 14.42 16.75
C LEU A 156 9.90 14.27 15.23
N SER A 157 8.67 14.14 14.72
CA SER A 157 8.43 14.03 13.28
C SER A 157 8.79 15.31 12.51
N MET A 158 8.53 16.49 13.09
CA MET A 158 8.94 17.77 12.51
C MET A 158 10.46 17.90 12.43
N LEU A 159 11.18 17.56 13.51
CA LEU A 159 12.65 17.54 13.51
C LEU A 159 13.21 16.54 12.49
N PHE A 160 12.59 15.36 12.37
CA PHE A 160 12.99 14.35 11.38
C PHE A 160 12.84 14.87 9.94
N LEU A 161 11.71 15.50 9.62
CA LEU A 161 11.49 16.13 8.31
C LEU A 161 12.51 17.25 8.02
N LEU A 162 12.86 18.05 9.03
CA LEU A 162 13.88 19.10 8.91
C LEU A 162 15.27 18.52 8.63
N ILE A 163 15.66 17.45 9.33
CA ILE A 163 16.93 16.75 9.08
C ILE A 163 16.97 16.15 7.67
N ILE A 164 15.86 15.56 7.21
CA ILE A 164 15.75 15.06 5.82
C ILE A 164 15.93 16.19 4.82
N LEU A 165 15.29 17.35 5.02
CA LEU A 165 15.41 18.46 4.08
C LEU A 165 16.85 18.98 4.00
N ILE A 166 17.54 19.11 5.13
CA ILE A 166 18.97 19.49 5.15
C ILE A 166 19.83 18.44 4.43
N SER A 167 19.57 17.15 4.65
CA SER A 167 20.35 16.08 4.01
C SER A 167 20.11 16.02 2.50
N VAL A 168 18.88 16.22 2.03
CA VAL A 168 18.54 16.30 0.61
C VAL A 168 19.23 17.50 -0.04
N VAL A 169 19.18 18.69 0.57
CA VAL A 169 19.90 19.88 0.04
C VAL A 169 21.40 19.63 0.00
N LYS A 170 21.98 18.99 1.03
CA LYS A 170 23.40 18.61 1.03
C LYS A 170 23.71 17.62 -0.10
N LEU A 171 22.86 16.63 -0.35
CA LEU A 171 23.02 15.68 -1.47
C LEU A 171 22.96 16.39 -2.83
N CYS A 172 22.00 17.31 -3.03
CA CYS A 172 21.86 18.04 -4.29
C CYS A 172 23.02 19.02 -4.56
N THR A 173 23.65 19.57 -3.51
CA THR A 173 24.76 20.52 -3.63
C THR A 173 26.13 19.84 -3.80
N MET A 174 26.23 18.53 -3.55
CA MET A 174 27.41 17.74 -3.91
C MET A 174 27.51 17.68 -5.44
N LYS A 175 28.29 18.60 -6.04
CA LYS A 175 28.62 18.55 -7.46
C LYS A 175 29.34 17.24 -7.73
N TYR A 176 28.68 16.34 -8.47
CA TYR A 176 29.32 15.15 -9.02
C TYR A 176 30.56 15.57 -9.81
N PHE A 177 31.75 15.31 -9.27
CA PHE A 177 32.92 15.14 -10.13
C PHE A 177 32.55 14.01 -11.10
N SER A 178 32.76 14.21 -12.41
CA SER A 178 32.19 13.32 -13.42
C SER A 178 32.60 11.86 -13.14
N MET A 179 31.63 10.98 -12.90
CA MET A 179 31.86 9.52 -12.86
C MET A 179 32.08 8.93 -14.26
N ARG A 180 32.53 9.74 -15.23
CA ARG A 180 33.16 9.23 -16.45
C ARG A 180 34.65 9.07 -16.16
N LYS A 181 35.14 7.83 -16.19
CA LYS A 181 36.56 7.62 -16.46
C LYS A 181 36.78 8.09 -17.90
N PHE A 182 37.34 9.29 -18.07
CA PHE A 182 37.99 9.63 -19.32
C PHE A 182 39.17 8.67 -19.48
N LYS A 183 39.01 7.64 -20.32
CA LYS A 183 40.16 6.93 -20.87
C LYS A 183 40.79 7.90 -21.87
N TYR A 184 41.85 8.57 -21.44
CA TYR A 184 42.87 9.03 -22.37
C TYR A 184 43.87 7.87 -22.49
N GLU A 185 44.15 7.52 -23.74
CA GLU A 185 45.02 6.43 -24.24
C GLU A 185 44.38 5.03 -24.35
#